data_AF-A0A1H0BS53-F1
#
_entry.id   AF-A0A1H0BS53-F1
#
_cell.length_a   1.000
_cell.length_b   1.000
_cell.length_c   1.000
_cell.angle_alpha   90.00
_cell.angle_beta   90.00
_cell.angle_gamma   90.00
#
_symmetry.space_group_name_H-M   'P 1'
#
loop_
_entity.id
_entity.type
_entity.pdbx_description
1 polymer ?
#
loop_
_entity_poly.entity_id
_entity_poly.type
_entity_poly.pdbx_seq_one_letter_code
_entity_poly.pdbx_strand_id
1 'polypeptide(L)'
;MRFRSPRRPWWAIGSIALGALGLSFLASLYVTGYTATVTVTGGDGAGFCDVVWEDPSGRVLSGESDCYDEPAGSRFQVRVSGWPDAGEPTLTETYVGLGLVLGLPPIAAGAARLWYLARRRTLVPMPHLATPSALEGGHGAALSVERTTADLARATRRAGAVAALGAAGACAVVALAAVEIAADEDLRAVGVTTVGTVLRVDHDDDWSSGGASVRFTADGVTRARYVSLGGYADDYVEGQVVDVVYDRSDPDRFIVDDALYAPAWTGWALAPALLTAFAAGPLGVWRLSVHRQVRRVLDGRVWTPVRVRVLPDGEDRYSFTTADGVVWRSVRYGDWPEPNREPLERSGWGLPDEDPADVPYDQEACWVCDGEHAVFSPDQGPPLVLARRV
;
A
#
# COMPACT_ATOMS: atom_id res chain seq x y z
N MET A 1 23.16 -17.45 28.79
CA MET A 1 22.52 -16.91 27.57
C MET A 1 21.31 -17.74 27.16
N ARG A 2 20.08 -17.27 27.44
CA ARG A 2 18.88 -17.84 26.79
C ARG A 2 18.78 -17.21 25.41
N PHE A 3 19.10 -17.97 24.36
CA PHE A 3 18.76 -17.58 23.00
C PHE A 3 17.25 -17.30 22.97
N ARG A 4 16.86 -16.02 22.82
CA ARG A 4 15.47 -15.68 22.55
C ARG A 4 15.09 -16.47 21.30
N SER A 5 14.22 -17.46 21.47
CA SER A 5 13.75 -18.27 20.36
C SER A 5 13.26 -17.31 19.27
N PRO A 6 13.61 -17.57 17.99
CA PRO A 6 13.18 -16.72 16.90
C PRO A 6 11.66 -16.57 17.04
N ARG A 7 11.19 -15.32 17.20
CA ARG A 7 9.77 -15.00 17.42
C ARG A 7 8.98 -15.81 16.40
N ARG A 8 8.26 -16.84 16.89
CA ARG A 8 7.55 -17.80 16.05
C ARG A 8 6.67 -17.01 15.08
N PRO A 9 6.60 -17.38 13.79
CA PRO A 9 5.88 -16.62 12.77
C PRO A 9 4.35 -16.76 12.89
N TRP A 10 3.82 -16.85 14.12
CA TRP A 10 2.40 -17.09 14.39
C TRP A 10 1.49 -16.05 13.78
N TRP A 11 1.90 -14.79 13.74
CA TRP A 11 1.11 -13.75 13.08
C TRP A 11 1.03 -13.99 11.56
N ALA A 12 2.11 -14.42 10.91
CA ALA A 12 2.13 -14.66 9.47
C ALA A 12 1.29 -15.89 9.11
N ILE A 13 1.40 -16.95 9.94
CA ILE A 13 0.54 -18.13 9.85
C ILE A 13 -0.93 -17.74 10.07
N GLY A 14 -1.20 -16.92 11.09
CA GLY A 14 -2.54 -16.40 11.40
C GLY A 14 -3.11 -15.56 10.27
N SER A 15 -2.32 -14.69 9.63
CA SER A 15 -2.75 -13.91 8.47
C SER A 15 -3.07 -14.80 7.27
N ILE A 16 -2.25 -15.80 6.97
CA ILE A 16 -2.55 -16.78 5.91
C ILE A 16 -3.82 -17.55 6.25
N ALA A 17 -3.96 -18.05 7.48
CA ALA A 17 -5.13 -18.80 7.91
C ALA A 17 -6.41 -17.96 7.83
N LEU A 18 -6.36 -16.71 8.28
CA LEU A 18 -7.50 -15.79 8.22
C LEU A 18 -7.90 -15.49 6.77
N GLY A 19 -6.94 -15.16 5.90
CA GLY A 19 -7.24 -14.93 4.49
C GLY A 19 -7.73 -16.20 3.77
N ALA A 20 -7.16 -17.37 4.09
CA ALA A 20 -7.61 -18.65 3.55
C ALA A 20 -9.01 -19.03 4.03
N LEU A 21 -9.36 -18.72 5.28
CA LEU A 21 -10.71 -18.86 5.81
C LEU A 21 -11.69 -17.92 5.08
N GLY A 22 -11.31 -16.66 4.86
CA GLY A 22 -12.12 -15.71 4.08
C GLY A 22 -12.36 -16.18 2.64
N LEU A 23 -11.30 -16.63 1.94
CA LEU A 23 -11.43 -17.19 0.60
C LEU A 23 -12.24 -18.48 0.58
N SER A 24 -12.11 -19.32 1.61
CA SER A 24 -12.88 -20.57 1.72
C SER A 24 -14.36 -20.28 1.96
N PHE A 25 -14.68 -19.27 2.77
CA PHE A 25 -16.05 -18.79 2.96
C PHE A 25 -16.67 -18.33 1.63
N LEU A 26 -15.98 -17.45 0.89
CA LEU A 26 -16.44 -16.99 -0.43
C LEU A 26 -16.56 -18.15 -1.44
N ALA A 27 -15.58 -19.07 -1.45
CA ALA A 27 -15.63 -20.26 -2.30
C ALA A 27 -16.79 -21.19 -1.92
N SER A 28 -17.13 -21.32 -0.64
CA SER A 28 -18.30 -22.09 -0.19
C SER A 28 -19.61 -21.46 -0.67
N LEU A 29 -19.79 -20.14 -0.49
CA LEU A 29 -20.95 -19.41 -1.02
C LEU A 29 -21.08 -19.62 -2.53
N TYR A 30 -19.97 -19.47 -3.25
CA TYR A 30 -19.94 -19.62 -4.70
C TYR A 30 -20.22 -21.05 -5.15
N VAL A 31 -19.49 -22.05 -4.66
CA VAL A 31 -19.55 -23.44 -5.14
C VAL A 31 -20.86 -24.14 -4.75
N THR A 32 -21.38 -23.88 -3.55
CA THR A 32 -22.63 -24.50 -3.09
C THR A 32 -23.88 -23.76 -3.59
N GLY A 33 -23.70 -22.56 -4.14
CA GLY A 33 -24.74 -21.81 -4.82
C GLY A 33 -25.05 -22.34 -6.22
N TYR A 34 -25.91 -21.63 -6.93
CA TYR A 34 -26.27 -21.94 -8.32
C TYR A 34 -26.35 -20.66 -9.15
N THR A 35 -26.18 -20.81 -10.46
CA THR A 35 -26.35 -19.68 -11.39
C THR A 35 -27.82 -19.58 -11.77
N ALA A 36 -28.36 -18.37 -11.75
CA ALA A 36 -29.73 -18.10 -12.15
C ALA A 36 -29.77 -16.88 -13.07
N THR A 37 -30.71 -16.87 -14.01
CA THR A 37 -31.06 -15.65 -14.74
C THR A 37 -32.16 -14.95 -13.96
N VAL A 38 -31.84 -13.78 -13.43
CA VAL A 38 -32.81 -12.91 -12.76
C VAL A 38 -33.54 -12.04 -13.77
N THR A 39 -34.72 -11.57 -13.40
CA THR A 39 -35.44 -10.50 -14.07
C THR A 39 -35.66 -9.38 -13.07
N VAL A 40 -35.27 -8.16 -13.42
CA VAL A 40 -35.49 -6.99 -12.57
C VAL A 40 -36.97 -6.66 -12.53
N THR A 41 -37.52 -6.53 -11.33
CA THR A 41 -38.90 -6.10 -11.09
C THR A 41 -38.99 -4.64 -10.64
N GLY A 42 -37.91 -4.10 -10.08
CA GLY A 42 -37.79 -2.73 -9.59
C GLY A 42 -36.43 -2.51 -8.93
N GLY A 43 -36.27 -1.37 -8.28
CA GLY A 43 -35.08 -0.98 -7.52
C GLY A 43 -35.33 0.34 -6.82
N ASP A 44 -34.53 0.66 -5.81
CA ASP A 44 -34.60 1.92 -5.07
C ASP A 44 -33.66 2.99 -5.62
N GLY A 45 -32.86 2.67 -6.65
CA GLY A 45 -31.91 3.58 -7.28
C GLY A 45 -30.58 3.72 -6.52
N ALA A 46 -30.26 2.76 -5.64
CA ALA A 46 -29.02 2.73 -4.86
C ALA A 46 -28.00 1.69 -5.37
N GLY A 47 -28.11 1.26 -6.64
CA GLY A 47 -27.30 0.17 -7.22
C GLY A 47 -27.87 -1.23 -6.95
N PHE A 48 -28.98 -1.31 -6.22
CA PHE A 48 -29.65 -2.56 -5.85
C PHE A 48 -31.00 -2.69 -6.57
N CYS A 49 -31.26 -3.89 -7.12
CA CYS A 49 -32.50 -4.21 -7.80
C CYS A 49 -33.28 -5.28 -7.04
N ASP A 50 -34.59 -5.06 -6.96
CA ASP A 50 -35.55 -6.12 -6.68
C ASP A 50 -35.60 -7.06 -7.89
N VAL A 51 -35.18 -8.30 -7.70
CA VAL A 51 -35.11 -9.30 -8.76
C VAL A 51 -35.98 -10.52 -8.45
N VAL A 52 -36.50 -11.13 -9.51
CA VAL A 52 -37.16 -12.44 -9.45
C VAL A 52 -36.42 -13.47 -10.30
N TRP A 53 -36.33 -14.70 -9.82
CA TRP A 53 -35.73 -15.81 -10.57
C TRP A 53 -36.43 -17.13 -10.26
N GLU A 54 -36.20 -18.12 -11.10
CA GLU A 54 -36.65 -19.50 -10.87
C GLU A 54 -35.46 -20.31 -10.33
N ASP A 55 -35.64 -20.98 -9.19
CA ASP A 55 -34.64 -21.87 -8.62
C ASP A 55 -34.56 -23.22 -9.38
N PRO A 56 -33.54 -24.07 -9.12
CA PRO A 56 -33.40 -25.36 -9.80
C PRO A 56 -34.55 -26.34 -9.56
N SER A 57 -35.43 -26.08 -8.58
CA SER A 57 -36.63 -26.87 -8.30
C SER A 57 -37.88 -26.35 -9.02
N GLY A 58 -37.74 -25.27 -9.79
CA GLY A 58 -38.83 -24.62 -10.50
C GLY A 58 -39.64 -23.64 -9.64
N ARG A 59 -39.14 -23.28 -8.45
CA ARG A 59 -39.82 -22.32 -7.57
C ARG A 59 -39.38 -20.91 -7.94
N VAL A 60 -40.34 -20.02 -8.11
CA VAL A 60 -40.08 -18.60 -8.27
C VAL A 60 -39.71 -18.01 -6.91
N LEU A 61 -38.55 -17.38 -6.85
CA LEU A 61 -38.01 -16.66 -5.70
C LEU A 61 -37.83 -15.18 -6.06
N SER A 62 -37.71 -14.36 -5.02
CA SER A 62 -37.45 -12.92 -5.13
C SER A 62 -36.46 -12.49 -4.06
N GLY A 63 -35.73 -11.41 -4.33
CA GLY A 63 -34.69 -10.88 -3.46
C GLY A 63 -34.03 -9.66 -4.07
N GLU A 64 -33.00 -9.15 -3.41
CA GLU A 64 -32.26 -7.97 -3.83
C GLU A 64 -30.89 -8.38 -4.39
N SER A 65 -30.49 -7.82 -5.53
CA SER A 65 -29.17 -8.05 -6.15
C SER A 65 -28.49 -6.72 -6.43
N ASP A 66 -27.18 -6.67 -6.21
CA ASP A 66 -26.31 -5.68 -6.84
C ASP A 66 -26.49 -5.79 -8.36
N CYS A 67 -26.96 -4.72 -8.99
CA CYS A 67 -27.40 -4.74 -10.39
C CYS A 67 -27.02 -3.47 -11.15
N TYR A 68 -26.37 -2.49 -10.49
CA TYR A 68 -26.05 -1.20 -11.08
C TYR A 68 -27.27 -0.50 -11.72
N ASP A 69 -28.42 -0.52 -11.02
CA ASP A 69 -29.67 0.14 -11.40
C ASP A 69 -30.24 -0.27 -12.78
N GLU A 70 -30.04 -1.52 -13.18
CA GLU A 70 -30.66 -2.09 -14.38
C GLU A 70 -32.19 -1.88 -14.43
N PRO A 71 -32.76 -1.47 -15.59
CA PRO A 71 -34.18 -1.13 -15.67
C PRO A 71 -35.10 -2.34 -15.46
N ALA A 72 -36.33 -2.08 -14.99
CA ALA A 72 -37.35 -3.11 -14.82
C ALA A 72 -37.60 -3.89 -16.13
N GLY A 73 -37.56 -5.22 -16.05
CA GLY A 73 -37.61 -6.13 -17.18
C GLY A 73 -36.25 -6.57 -17.72
N SER A 74 -35.15 -5.92 -17.32
CA SER A 74 -33.79 -6.38 -17.62
C SER A 74 -33.55 -7.78 -17.09
N ARG A 75 -32.70 -8.53 -17.80
CA ARG A 75 -32.34 -9.90 -17.43
C ARG A 75 -30.83 -10.07 -17.48
N PHE A 76 -30.26 -10.50 -16.36
CA PHE A 76 -28.83 -10.78 -16.25
C PHE A 76 -28.59 -12.05 -15.45
N GLN A 77 -27.36 -12.56 -15.52
CA GLN A 77 -26.97 -13.74 -14.77
C GLN A 77 -26.41 -13.33 -13.41
N VAL A 78 -26.90 -13.98 -12.37
CA VAL A 78 -26.37 -13.87 -11.02
C VAL A 78 -25.92 -15.23 -10.52
N ARG A 79 -25.09 -15.20 -9.49
CA ARG A 79 -24.82 -16.36 -8.65
C ARG A 79 -25.68 -16.21 -7.39
N VAL A 80 -26.67 -17.10 -7.23
CA VAL A 80 -27.41 -17.21 -5.98
C VAL A 80 -26.52 -17.94 -4.99
N SER A 81 -26.22 -17.27 -3.88
CA SER A 81 -25.33 -17.75 -2.83
C SER A 81 -25.82 -19.09 -2.25
N GLY A 82 -24.87 -19.95 -1.92
CA GLY A 82 -25.12 -21.19 -1.20
C GLY A 82 -24.82 -21.08 0.29
N TRP A 83 -24.55 -22.20 0.95
CA TRP A 83 -24.18 -22.22 2.37
C TRP A 83 -22.86 -21.45 2.62
N PRO A 84 -22.73 -20.70 3.74
CA PRO A 84 -23.64 -20.62 4.89
C PRO A 84 -24.78 -19.60 4.79
N ASP A 85 -24.84 -18.82 3.72
CA ASP A 85 -25.77 -17.71 3.57
C ASP A 85 -26.55 -17.85 2.26
N ALA A 86 -27.49 -18.79 2.23
CA ALA A 86 -28.09 -19.25 0.98
C ALA A 86 -29.26 -18.36 0.54
N GLY A 87 -29.34 -18.10 -0.76
CA GLY A 87 -30.50 -17.47 -1.40
C GLY A 87 -30.32 -15.99 -1.75
N GLU A 88 -29.16 -15.39 -1.52
CA GLU A 88 -28.85 -14.03 -1.95
C GLU A 88 -28.35 -14.03 -3.40
N PRO A 89 -29.05 -13.37 -4.35
CA PRO A 89 -28.55 -13.20 -5.70
C PRO A 89 -27.44 -12.15 -5.72
N THR A 90 -26.25 -12.51 -6.20
CA THR A 90 -25.12 -11.58 -6.30
C THR A 90 -24.41 -11.74 -7.63
N LEU A 91 -23.88 -10.64 -8.17
CA LEU A 91 -23.03 -10.68 -9.35
C LEU A 91 -21.75 -11.48 -9.10
N THR A 92 -21.24 -12.12 -10.16
CA THR A 92 -20.05 -12.98 -10.07
C THR A 92 -18.81 -12.14 -9.74
N GLU A 93 -18.77 -10.93 -10.29
CA GLU A 93 -17.76 -9.91 -10.11
C GLU A 93 -17.60 -9.52 -8.63
N THR A 94 -18.71 -9.42 -7.89
CA THR A 94 -18.72 -9.07 -6.46
C THR A 94 -17.97 -10.13 -5.62
N TYR A 95 -18.16 -11.43 -5.90
CA TYR A 95 -17.40 -12.50 -5.22
C TYR A 95 -15.90 -12.40 -5.49
N VAL A 96 -15.51 -12.08 -6.73
CA VAL A 96 -14.10 -11.90 -7.10
C VAL A 96 -13.54 -10.68 -6.36
N GLY A 97 -14.25 -9.55 -6.38
CA GLY A 97 -13.87 -8.33 -5.70
C GLY A 97 -13.67 -8.54 -4.20
N LEU A 98 -14.62 -9.18 -3.51
CA LEU A 98 -14.50 -9.53 -2.09
C LEU A 98 -13.29 -10.43 -1.82
N GLY A 99 -13.01 -11.39 -2.69
CA GLY A 99 -11.83 -12.26 -2.59
C GLY A 99 -10.51 -11.49 -2.72
N LEU A 100 -10.44 -10.57 -3.68
CA LEU A 100 -9.28 -9.70 -3.92
C LEU A 100 -9.03 -8.73 -2.77
N VAL A 101 -10.09 -8.18 -2.15
CA VAL A 101 -9.97 -7.17 -1.10
C VAL A 101 -9.77 -7.79 0.28
N LEU A 102 -10.52 -8.84 0.62
CA LEU A 102 -10.53 -9.40 1.98
C LEU A 102 -9.61 -10.61 2.13
N GLY A 103 -9.48 -11.43 1.09
CA GLY A 103 -8.75 -12.69 1.14
C GLY A 103 -7.26 -12.57 0.80
N LEU A 104 -6.95 -11.95 -0.35
CA LEU A 104 -5.58 -11.92 -0.88
C LEU A 104 -4.57 -11.11 -0.05
N PRO A 105 -4.88 -9.89 0.44
CA PRO A 105 -3.89 -9.08 1.16
C PRO A 105 -3.30 -9.77 2.40
N PRO A 106 -4.10 -10.38 3.31
CA PRO A 106 -3.53 -11.07 4.46
C PRO A 106 -2.74 -12.34 4.06
N ILE A 107 -3.15 -13.06 3.02
CA ILE A 107 -2.39 -14.19 2.47
C ILE A 107 -1.04 -13.71 1.92
N ALA A 108 -1.04 -12.68 1.07
CA ALA A 108 0.17 -12.14 0.47
C ALA A 108 1.16 -11.64 1.54
N ALA A 109 0.66 -10.92 2.55
CA ALA A 109 1.48 -10.43 3.66
C ALA A 109 2.11 -11.58 4.47
N GLY A 110 1.33 -12.61 4.81
CA GLY A 110 1.84 -13.76 5.54
C GLY A 110 2.78 -14.64 4.71
N ALA A 111 2.46 -14.88 3.44
CA ALA A 111 3.28 -15.67 2.51
C ALA A 111 4.63 -14.98 2.25
N ALA A 112 4.63 -13.67 1.98
CA ALA A 112 5.84 -12.87 1.82
C ALA A 112 6.74 -12.97 3.07
N ARG A 113 6.14 -12.96 4.27
CA ARG A 113 6.88 -13.14 5.51
C ARG A 113 7.47 -14.54 5.65
N LEU A 114 6.71 -15.59 5.39
CA LEU A 114 7.22 -16.97 5.49
C LEU A 114 8.33 -17.23 4.47
N TRP A 115 8.16 -16.75 3.24
CA TRP A 115 9.17 -16.83 2.20
C TRP A 115 10.45 -16.07 2.59
N TYR A 116 10.31 -14.87 3.16
CA TYR A 116 11.43 -14.13 3.71
C TYR A 116 12.18 -14.91 4.79
N LEU A 117 11.46 -15.56 5.71
CA LEU A 117 12.07 -16.39 6.75
C LEU A 117 12.72 -17.66 6.20
N ALA A 118 12.12 -18.29 5.18
CA ALA A 118 12.70 -19.44 4.50
C ALA A 118 14.03 -19.08 3.82
N ARG A 119 14.07 -17.95 3.11
CA ARG A 119 15.31 -17.39 2.51
C ARG A 119 16.36 -17.00 3.54
N ARG A 120 15.98 -16.66 4.77
CA ARG A 120 16.95 -16.42 5.85
C ARG A 120 17.57 -17.71 6.38
N ARG A 121 16.82 -18.81 6.43
CA ARG A 121 17.33 -20.10 6.95
C ARG A 121 18.43 -20.72 6.08
N THR A 122 18.47 -20.38 4.79
CA THR A 122 19.51 -20.86 3.86
C THR A 122 20.85 -20.15 4.04
N LEU A 123 20.90 -19.02 4.78
CA LEU A 123 22.15 -18.35 5.09
C LEU A 123 22.75 -18.96 6.35
N VAL A 124 23.81 -19.76 6.18
CA VAL A 124 24.59 -20.28 7.30
C VAL A 124 25.25 -19.08 8.02
N PRO A 125 24.98 -18.86 9.31
CA PRO A 125 25.70 -17.85 10.09
C PRO A 125 27.19 -18.19 10.05
N MET A 126 28.04 -17.22 9.73
CA MET A 126 29.49 -17.41 9.81
C MET A 126 29.97 -16.69 11.08
N PRO A 127 30.15 -17.40 12.21
CA PRO A 127 30.37 -16.76 13.51
C PRO A 127 31.69 -15.97 13.58
N HIS A 128 32.67 -16.31 12.74
CA HIS A 128 33.97 -15.65 12.69
C HIS A 128 33.91 -14.21 12.14
N LEU A 129 32.82 -13.83 11.47
CA LEU A 129 32.61 -12.48 10.93
C LEU A 129 31.85 -11.55 11.91
N ALA A 130 31.36 -12.08 13.03
CA ALA A 130 30.58 -11.31 13.97
C ALA A 130 31.49 -10.47 14.88
N THR A 131 31.17 -9.18 15.03
CA THR A 131 31.84 -8.31 16.00
C THR A 131 31.64 -8.81 17.45
N PRO A 132 32.54 -8.50 18.39
CA PRO A 132 32.40 -8.91 19.78
C PRO A 132 31.02 -8.55 20.36
N SER A 133 30.44 -9.46 21.15
CA SER A 133 29.19 -9.18 21.86
C SER A 133 29.42 -8.17 22.98
N ALA A 134 28.46 -7.28 23.20
CA ALA A 134 28.48 -6.39 24.35
C ALA A 134 28.43 -7.21 25.66
N LEU A 135 29.21 -6.83 26.68
CA LEU A 135 29.18 -7.46 28.00
C LEU A 135 27.81 -7.24 28.67
N GLU A 136 27.30 -8.25 29.38
CA GLU A 136 26.09 -8.12 30.20
C GLU A 136 26.34 -7.04 31.28
N GLY A 137 25.69 -5.86 31.18
CA GLY A 137 25.85 -4.77 32.16
C GLY A 137 26.11 -3.37 31.61
N GLY A 138 26.20 -3.18 30.29
CA GLY A 138 26.05 -1.85 29.69
C GLY A 138 27.33 -1.05 29.42
N HIS A 139 28.52 -1.67 29.46
CA HIS A 139 29.75 -1.06 28.98
C HIS A 139 30.22 -1.87 27.76
N GLY A 140 29.85 -1.42 26.56
CA GLY A 140 30.27 -2.06 25.30
C GLY A 140 29.21 -2.17 24.20
N ALA A 141 27.95 -1.82 24.44
CA ALA A 141 26.99 -1.76 23.33
C ALA A 141 27.33 -0.57 22.41
N ALA A 142 27.19 -0.73 21.10
CA ALA A 142 27.36 0.37 20.14
C ALA A 142 26.38 1.53 20.42
N LEU A 143 25.25 1.24 21.06
CA LEU A 143 24.30 2.23 21.60
C LEU A 143 24.79 2.99 22.85
N SER A 144 25.97 2.70 23.39
CA SER A 144 26.57 3.54 24.45
C SER A 144 27.22 4.82 23.90
N VAL A 145 27.49 4.86 22.59
CA VAL A 145 28.04 6.04 21.92
C VAL A 145 26.94 7.08 21.70
N GLU A 146 27.13 8.28 22.26
CA GLU A 146 26.15 9.38 22.23
C GLU A 146 25.78 9.79 20.79
N ARG A 147 26.77 9.86 19.89
CA ARG A 147 26.54 10.18 18.47
C ARG A 147 25.63 9.14 17.80
N THR A 148 25.89 7.85 18.02
CA THR A 148 25.08 6.74 17.47
C THR A 148 23.63 6.83 17.96
N THR A 149 23.42 7.05 19.26
CA THR A 149 22.06 7.09 19.84
C THR A 149 21.28 8.33 19.44
N ALA A 150 21.90 9.50 19.46
CA ALA A 150 21.29 10.74 19.02
C ALA A 150 20.87 10.64 17.55
N ASP A 151 21.71 10.06 16.70
CA ASP A 151 21.39 9.86 15.29
C ASP A 151 20.22 8.89 15.09
N LEU A 152 20.30 7.71 15.70
CA LEU A 152 19.23 6.71 15.62
C LEU A 152 17.89 7.25 16.15
N ALA A 153 17.90 8.06 17.21
CA ALA A 153 16.71 8.70 17.76
C ALA A 153 16.13 9.76 16.81
N ARG A 154 16.97 10.58 16.17
CA ARG A 154 16.52 11.56 15.15
C ARG A 154 15.93 10.84 13.94
N ALA A 155 16.60 9.81 13.43
CA ALA A 155 16.16 9.05 12.28
C ALA A 155 14.86 8.29 12.56
N THR A 156 14.73 7.67 13.73
CA THR A 156 13.50 7.00 14.18
C THR A 156 12.33 7.97 14.32
N ARG A 157 12.55 9.17 14.88
CA ARG A 157 11.52 10.21 14.98
C ARG A 157 11.05 10.68 13.60
N ARG A 158 11.97 10.92 12.66
CA ARG A 158 11.64 11.28 11.27
C ARG A 158 10.85 10.18 10.58
N ALA A 159 11.28 8.92 10.72
CA ALA A 159 10.57 7.78 10.16
C ALA A 159 9.17 7.61 10.76
N GLY A 160 9.03 7.83 12.08
CA GLY A 160 7.75 7.85 12.78
C GLY A 160 6.82 8.95 12.30
N ALA A 161 7.34 10.17 12.12
CA ALA A 161 6.56 11.29 11.58
C ALA A 161 6.07 11.00 10.15
N VAL A 162 6.90 10.43 9.28
CA VAL A 162 6.51 10.03 7.91
C VAL A 162 5.44 8.94 7.93
N ALA A 163 5.56 7.94 8.81
CA ALA A 163 4.55 6.90 8.97
C ALA A 163 3.22 7.47 9.51
N ALA A 164 3.29 8.38 10.48
CA ALA A 164 2.10 9.06 11.03
C ALA A 164 1.40 9.93 9.98
N LEU A 165 2.16 10.62 9.13
CA LEU A 165 1.61 11.37 7.99
C LEU A 165 0.88 10.45 7.01
N GLY A 166 1.44 9.28 6.72
CA GLY A 166 0.76 8.29 5.87
C GLY A 166 -0.53 7.74 6.51
N ALA A 167 -0.52 7.48 7.82
CA ALA A 167 -1.73 7.06 8.53
C ALA A 167 -2.80 8.17 8.53
N ALA A 168 -2.40 9.43 8.74
CA ALA A 168 -3.31 10.57 8.67
C ALA A 168 -3.92 10.73 7.26
N GLY A 169 -3.11 10.55 6.20
CA GLY A 169 -3.59 10.50 4.82
C GLY A 169 -4.63 9.42 4.59
N ALA A 170 -4.37 8.19 5.06
CA ALA A 170 -5.32 7.09 4.95
C ALA A 170 -6.64 7.37 5.69
N CYS A 171 -6.57 7.95 6.89
CA CYS A 171 -7.77 8.39 7.62
C CYS A 171 -8.53 9.50 6.88
N ALA A 172 -7.82 10.44 6.25
CA ALA A 172 -8.43 11.51 5.47
C ALA A 172 -9.14 10.97 4.22
N VAL A 173 -8.59 9.96 3.53
CA VAL A 173 -9.26 9.28 2.41
C VAL A 173 -10.59 8.68 2.87
N VAL A 174 -10.60 7.94 3.98
CA VAL A 174 -11.82 7.34 4.54
C VAL A 174 -12.84 8.41 4.94
N ALA A 175 -12.38 9.50 5.57
CA ALA A 175 -13.26 10.58 5.98
C ALA A 175 -13.86 11.33 4.77
N LEU A 176 -13.09 11.56 3.70
CA LEU A 176 -13.58 12.19 2.47
C LEU A 176 -14.60 11.31 1.76
N ALA A 177 -14.35 10.01 1.64
CA ALA A 177 -15.31 9.06 1.08
C ALA A 177 -16.64 9.06 1.87
N ALA A 178 -16.57 9.09 3.21
CA ALA A 178 -17.76 9.20 4.05
C ALA A 178 -18.52 10.53 3.85
N VAL A 179 -17.81 11.63 3.60
CA VAL A 179 -18.42 12.93 3.28
C VAL A 179 -19.10 12.91 1.92
N GLU A 180 -18.50 12.30 0.90
CA GLU A 180 -19.09 12.15 -0.43
C GLU A 180 -20.37 11.32 -0.36
N ILE A 181 -20.33 10.15 0.31
CA ILE A 181 -21.51 9.30 0.52
C ILE A 181 -22.63 10.08 1.24
N ALA A 182 -22.31 10.76 2.34
CA ALA A 182 -23.32 11.53 3.08
C ALA A 182 -23.88 12.71 2.27
N ALA A 183 -23.05 13.34 1.43
CA ALA A 183 -23.49 14.45 0.59
C ALA A 183 -24.37 13.97 -0.57
N ASP A 184 -24.10 12.78 -1.10
CA ASP A 184 -24.93 12.11 -2.10
C ASP A 184 -26.29 11.71 -1.51
N GLU A 185 -26.30 11.01 -0.37
CA GLU A 185 -27.52 10.64 0.35
C GLU A 185 -28.40 11.86 0.66
N ASP A 186 -27.79 12.94 1.16
CA ASP A 186 -28.51 14.19 1.44
C ASP A 186 -29.08 14.82 0.17
N LEU A 187 -28.30 14.85 -0.94
CA LEU A 187 -28.78 15.38 -2.23
C LEU A 187 -29.94 14.55 -2.77
N ARG A 188 -29.87 13.22 -2.71
CA ARG A 188 -30.95 12.33 -3.14
C ARG A 188 -32.19 12.49 -2.26
N ALA A 189 -32.02 12.74 -0.96
CA ALA A 189 -33.13 12.91 -0.03
C ALA A 189 -33.92 14.23 -0.24
N VAL A 190 -33.25 15.33 -0.61
CA VAL A 190 -33.90 16.65 -0.78
C VAL A 190 -34.05 17.10 -2.24
N GLY A 191 -33.38 16.41 -3.15
CA GLY A 191 -33.23 16.80 -4.55
C GLY A 191 -34.53 16.73 -5.35
N VAL A 192 -34.57 17.51 -6.42
CA VAL A 192 -35.63 17.47 -7.43
C VAL A 192 -35.07 16.85 -8.70
N THR A 193 -35.76 15.85 -9.24
CA THR A 193 -35.40 15.23 -10.51
C THR A 193 -35.90 16.06 -11.69
N THR A 194 -35.06 16.23 -12.70
CA THR A 194 -35.43 16.81 -14.00
C THR A 194 -34.70 16.08 -15.12
N VAL A 195 -35.24 16.19 -16.32
CA VAL A 195 -34.57 15.68 -17.53
C VAL A 195 -33.44 16.62 -17.94
N GLY A 196 -32.26 16.05 -18.18
CA GLY A 196 -31.09 16.70 -18.75
C GLY A 196 -30.70 16.11 -20.12
N THR A 197 -29.77 16.77 -20.80
CA THR A 197 -29.16 16.30 -22.04
C THR A 197 -27.65 16.44 -21.97
N VAL A 198 -26.93 15.35 -22.19
CA VAL A 198 -25.47 15.34 -22.29
C VAL A 198 -25.05 16.15 -23.51
N LEU A 199 -24.22 17.16 -23.31
CA LEU A 199 -23.73 18.03 -24.38
C LEU A 199 -22.38 17.58 -24.93
N ARG A 200 -21.52 17.11 -24.03
CA ARG A 200 -20.15 16.72 -24.29
C ARG A 200 -19.74 15.70 -23.26
N VAL A 201 -19.07 14.65 -23.70
CA VAL A 201 -18.44 13.65 -22.85
C VAL A 201 -16.93 13.85 -22.94
N ASP A 202 -16.27 13.96 -21.81
CA ASP A 202 -14.82 13.89 -21.70
C ASP A 202 -14.51 12.49 -21.16
N HIS A 203 -14.05 11.60 -22.05
CA HIS A 203 -13.76 10.19 -21.72
C HIS A 203 -12.67 10.05 -20.65
N ASP A 204 -12.69 8.91 -19.96
CA ASP A 204 -11.63 8.54 -19.02
C ASP A 204 -10.32 8.27 -19.80
N ASP A 205 -9.22 8.85 -19.35
CA ASP A 205 -7.89 8.64 -19.93
C ASP A 205 -6.81 8.62 -18.85
N ASP A 206 -5.53 8.46 -19.25
CA ASP A 206 -4.40 8.40 -18.30
C ASP A 206 -4.28 9.65 -17.38
N TRP A 207 -4.96 10.76 -17.71
CA TRP A 207 -4.83 12.06 -17.05
C TRP A 207 -6.14 12.67 -16.55
N SER A 208 -7.28 12.13 -16.97
CA SER A 208 -8.61 12.64 -16.67
C SER A 208 -9.48 11.49 -16.21
N SER A 209 -10.09 11.60 -15.03
CA SER A 209 -11.01 10.60 -14.51
C SER A 209 -12.36 10.53 -15.25
N GLY A 210 -12.52 11.20 -16.38
CA GLY A 210 -13.77 11.23 -17.13
C GLY A 210 -14.90 12.09 -16.52
N GLY A 211 -15.74 12.67 -17.38
CA GLY A 211 -16.92 13.44 -16.97
C GLY A 211 -17.77 13.88 -18.15
N ALA A 212 -18.84 14.63 -17.88
CA ALA A 212 -19.73 15.12 -18.93
C ALA A 212 -20.25 16.52 -18.61
N SER A 213 -20.49 17.32 -19.66
CA SER A 213 -21.25 18.55 -19.56
C SER A 213 -22.72 18.27 -19.81
N VAL A 214 -23.60 18.48 -18.83
CA VAL A 214 -25.04 18.21 -18.92
C VAL A 214 -25.82 19.53 -18.94
N ARG A 215 -26.78 19.64 -19.88
CA ARG A 215 -27.75 20.74 -19.92
C ARG A 215 -29.06 20.31 -19.30
N PHE A 216 -29.55 21.05 -18.32
CA PHE A 216 -30.82 20.79 -17.65
C PHE A 216 -31.52 22.09 -17.26
N THR A 217 -32.81 22.03 -16.91
CA THR A 217 -33.59 23.21 -16.50
C THR A 217 -33.93 23.10 -15.03
N ALA A 218 -33.38 24.01 -14.21
CA ALA A 218 -33.65 24.11 -12.79
C ALA A 218 -34.45 25.39 -12.51
N ASP A 219 -35.63 25.25 -11.90
CA ASP A 219 -36.57 26.35 -11.61
C ASP A 219 -36.81 27.29 -12.80
N GLY A 220 -36.99 26.73 -14.00
CA GLY A 220 -37.24 27.47 -15.24
C GLY A 220 -36.00 28.12 -15.87
N VAL A 221 -34.82 27.96 -15.28
CA VAL A 221 -33.55 28.45 -15.85
C VAL A 221 -32.75 27.28 -16.41
N THR A 222 -32.51 27.29 -17.72
CA THR A 222 -31.63 26.31 -18.36
C THR A 222 -30.17 26.60 -18.03
N ARG A 223 -29.46 25.60 -17.51
CA ARG A 223 -28.03 25.64 -17.16
C ARG A 223 -27.29 24.55 -17.92
N ALA A 224 -25.98 24.76 -18.10
CA ALA A 224 -25.05 23.72 -18.51
C ALA A 224 -23.95 23.63 -17.45
N ARG A 225 -23.68 22.42 -16.96
CA ARG A 225 -22.72 22.17 -15.90
C ARG A 225 -21.93 20.90 -16.16
N TYR A 226 -20.68 20.90 -15.70
CA TYR A 226 -19.82 19.73 -15.76
C TYR A 226 -20.07 18.85 -14.53
N VAL A 227 -20.20 17.55 -14.74
CA VAL A 227 -20.27 16.51 -13.70
C VAL A 227 -19.10 15.54 -13.90
N SER A 228 -18.41 15.21 -12.81
CA SER A 228 -17.37 14.19 -12.81
C SER A 228 -18.05 12.82 -12.80
N LEU A 229 -17.75 11.98 -13.78
CA LEU A 229 -18.39 10.66 -13.92
C LEU A 229 -17.46 9.50 -13.58
N GLY A 230 -16.16 9.73 -13.43
CA GLY A 230 -15.24 8.60 -13.19
C GLY A 230 -15.12 7.74 -14.45
N GLY A 231 -14.76 6.47 -14.24
CA GLY A 231 -14.72 5.46 -15.31
C GLY A 231 -16.07 5.21 -15.99
N TYR A 232 -17.19 5.70 -15.44
CA TYR A 232 -18.52 5.63 -16.07
C TYR A 232 -18.68 6.61 -17.22
N ALA A 233 -17.76 7.56 -17.43
CA ALA A 233 -17.88 8.54 -18.52
C ALA A 233 -18.02 7.87 -19.91
N ASP A 234 -17.41 6.69 -20.09
CA ASP A 234 -17.45 5.95 -21.35
C ASP A 234 -18.82 5.34 -21.70
N ASP A 235 -19.71 5.24 -20.72
CA ASP A 235 -21.08 4.76 -20.91
C ASP A 235 -22.03 5.86 -21.41
N TYR A 236 -21.56 7.12 -21.47
CA TYR A 236 -22.34 8.25 -21.91
C TYR A 236 -22.03 8.66 -23.36
N VAL A 237 -23.05 9.16 -24.06
CA VAL A 237 -22.89 9.73 -25.41
C VAL A 237 -23.47 11.13 -25.52
N GLU A 238 -22.89 11.95 -26.40
CA GLU A 238 -23.43 13.29 -26.68
C GLU A 238 -24.87 13.21 -27.20
N GLY A 239 -25.74 14.07 -26.67
CA GLY A 239 -27.17 14.07 -26.96
C GLY A 239 -28.00 13.09 -26.13
N GLN A 240 -27.37 12.24 -25.32
CA GLN A 240 -28.09 11.33 -24.41
C GLN A 240 -28.97 12.11 -23.44
N VAL A 241 -30.19 11.64 -23.28
CA VAL A 241 -31.12 12.14 -22.27
C VAL A 241 -30.81 11.42 -20.96
N VAL A 242 -30.63 12.18 -19.89
CA VAL A 242 -30.27 11.66 -18.56
C VAL A 242 -31.17 12.27 -17.50
N ASP A 243 -31.41 11.54 -16.42
CA ASP A 243 -32.08 12.10 -15.25
C ASP A 243 -31.07 12.84 -14.37
N VAL A 244 -31.43 14.06 -13.99
CA VAL A 244 -30.60 14.96 -13.20
C VAL A 244 -31.30 15.23 -11.87
N VAL A 245 -30.63 14.90 -10.78
CA VAL A 245 -31.07 15.25 -9.42
C VAL A 245 -30.32 16.51 -9.00
N TYR A 246 -31.04 17.57 -8.62
CA TYR A 246 -30.42 18.82 -8.16
C TYR A 246 -31.10 19.38 -6.91
N ASP A 247 -30.34 20.09 -6.08
CA ASP A 247 -30.87 20.82 -4.94
C ASP A 247 -31.58 22.09 -5.43
N ARG A 248 -32.88 22.23 -5.14
CA ARG A 248 -33.66 23.42 -5.55
C ARG A 248 -33.12 24.71 -4.95
N SER A 249 -32.56 24.66 -3.74
CA SER A 249 -32.01 25.82 -3.06
C SER A 249 -30.59 26.19 -3.53
N ASP A 250 -29.86 25.22 -4.09
CA ASP A 250 -28.55 25.39 -4.70
C ASP A 250 -28.43 24.56 -5.98
N PRO A 251 -28.90 25.06 -7.15
CA PRO A 251 -28.90 24.26 -8.38
C PRO A 251 -27.51 23.97 -8.97
N ASP A 252 -26.44 24.47 -8.36
CA ASP A 252 -25.07 24.06 -8.71
C ASP A 252 -24.66 22.75 -7.98
N ARG A 253 -25.42 22.33 -6.97
CA ARG A 253 -25.37 21.00 -6.35
C ARG A 253 -26.30 20.05 -7.11
N PHE A 254 -25.72 19.27 -8.03
CA PHE A 254 -26.46 18.32 -8.86
C PHE A 254 -25.63 17.07 -9.18
N ILE A 255 -26.32 16.01 -9.60
CA ILE A 255 -25.77 14.77 -10.14
C ILE A 255 -26.60 14.28 -11.33
N VAL A 256 -26.01 13.36 -12.10
CA VAL A 256 -26.77 12.44 -12.95
C VAL A 256 -27.11 11.22 -12.09
N ASP A 257 -28.31 10.66 -12.23
CA ASP A 257 -28.88 9.68 -11.28
C ASP A 257 -27.94 8.48 -11.00
N ASP A 258 -27.17 8.03 -11.99
CA ASP A 258 -26.24 6.89 -11.86
C ASP A 258 -24.82 7.30 -11.41
N ALA A 259 -24.62 8.56 -10.99
CA ALA A 259 -23.33 9.10 -10.57
C ALA A 259 -23.36 9.54 -9.10
N LEU A 260 -22.28 9.24 -8.37
CA LEU A 260 -22.09 9.68 -6.99
C LEU A 260 -21.86 11.20 -6.93
N TYR A 261 -22.58 11.91 -6.07
CA TYR A 261 -22.29 13.30 -5.77
C TYR A 261 -21.00 13.44 -4.96
N ALA A 262 -19.97 14.01 -5.58
CA ALA A 262 -18.76 14.44 -4.88
C ALA A 262 -18.69 15.98 -4.86
N PRO A 263 -18.74 16.62 -3.67
CA PRO A 263 -18.52 18.06 -3.58
C PRO A 263 -17.15 18.43 -4.18
N ALA A 264 -17.08 19.45 -5.04
CA ALA A 264 -15.85 19.75 -5.79
C ALA A 264 -14.57 19.95 -4.94
N TRP A 265 -14.72 20.35 -3.66
CA TRP A 265 -13.60 20.50 -2.73
C TRP A 265 -12.99 19.17 -2.27
N THR A 266 -13.76 18.06 -2.27
CA THR A 266 -13.27 16.75 -1.84
C THR A 266 -12.20 16.23 -2.78
N GLY A 267 -12.35 16.44 -4.10
CA GLY A 267 -11.33 16.09 -5.09
C GLY A 267 -9.96 16.74 -4.82
N TRP A 268 -9.93 18.03 -4.49
CA TRP A 268 -8.70 18.75 -4.13
C TRP A 268 -8.07 18.24 -2.82
N ALA A 269 -8.88 17.78 -1.87
CA ALA A 269 -8.41 17.20 -0.62
C ALA A 269 -7.99 15.73 -0.76
N LEU A 270 -8.60 15.00 -1.69
CA LEU A 270 -8.37 13.57 -1.91
C LEU A 270 -6.99 13.32 -2.51
N ALA A 271 -6.56 14.11 -3.49
CA ALA A 271 -5.25 13.97 -4.12
C ALA A 271 -4.06 13.98 -3.11
N PRO A 272 -3.91 14.99 -2.22
CA PRO A 272 -2.85 14.96 -1.20
C PRO A 272 -3.07 13.87 -0.14
N ALA A 273 -4.32 13.50 0.17
CA ALA A 273 -4.62 12.40 1.09
C ALA A 273 -4.14 11.04 0.52
N LEU A 274 -4.40 10.77 -0.75
CA LEU A 274 -3.91 9.59 -1.46
C LEU A 274 -2.38 9.59 -1.54
N LEU A 275 -1.76 10.71 -1.94
CA LEU A 275 -0.31 10.81 -2.02
C LEU A 275 0.35 10.52 -0.67
N THR A 276 -0.17 11.09 0.41
CA THR A 276 0.36 10.83 1.76
C THR A 276 0.12 9.38 2.19
N ALA A 277 -1.07 8.83 1.97
CA ALA A 277 -1.39 7.43 2.29
C ALA A 277 -0.46 6.44 1.58
N PHE A 278 -0.31 6.57 0.26
CA PHE A 278 0.40 5.60 -0.58
C PHE A 278 1.91 5.83 -0.66
N ALA A 279 2.40 7.06 -0.55
CA ALA A 279 3.85 7.32 -0.56
C ALA A 279 4.44 7.36 0.85
N ALA A 280 3.88 8.17 1.76
CA ALA A 280 4.46 8.38 3.08
C ALA A 280 4.26 7.17 4.01
N GLY A 281 3.11 6.49 3.94
CA GLY A 281 2.82 5.31 4.75
C GLY A 281 3.84 4.19 4.56
N PRO A 282 3.95 3.60 3.35
CA PRO A 282 4.91 2.54 3.07
C PRO A 282 6.36 2.96 3.32
N LEU A 283 6.75 4.17 2.93
CA LEU A 283 8.10 4.69 3.16
C LEU A 283 8.43 4.81 4.65
N GLY A 284 7.51 5.33 5.46
CA GLY A 284 7.67 5.48 6.90
C GLY A 284 7.77 4.13 7.61
N VAL A 285 6.88 3.19 7.27
CA VAL A 285 6.90 1.81 7.80
C VAL A 285 8.19 1.09 7.43
N TRP A 286 8.62 1.22 6.17
CA TRP A 286 9.89 0.65 5.70
C TRP A 286 11.09 1.25 6.46
N ARG A 287 11.17 2.58 6.59
CA ARG A 287 12.25 3.26 7.36
C ARG A 287 12.27 2.83 8.83
N LEU A 288 11.11 2.75 9.48
CA LEU A 288 10.99 2.24 10.85
C LEU A 288 11.48 0.80 10.96
N SER A 289 11.19 -0.05 9.96
CA SER A 289 11.67 -1.43 9.93
C SER A 289 13.19 -1.51 9.82
N VAL A 290 13.81 -0.67 8.99
CA VAL A 290 15.26 -0.54 8.84
C VAL A 290 15.89 -0.07 10.14
N HIS A 291 15.37 1.00 10.76
CA HIS A 291 15.91 1.51 12.04
C HIS A 291 15.74 0.51 13.18
N ARG A 292 14.66 -0.28 13.21
CA ARG A 292 14.51 -1.39 14.17
C ARG A 292 15.53 -2.51 13.92
N GLN A 293 15.96 -2.74 12.67
CA GLN A 293 17.04 -3.69 12.36
C GLN A 293 18.39 -3.11 12.78
N VAL A 294 18.70 -1.86 12.44
CA VAL A 294 19.92 -1.14 12.88
C VAL A 294 20.02 -1.17 14.40
N ARG A 295 18.97 -0.77 15.12
CA ARG A 295 18.93 -0.82 16.59
C ARG A 295 19.24 -2.21 17.13
N ARG A 296 18.65 -3.26 16.55
CA ARG A 296 18.88 -4.65 16.99
C ARG A 296 20.33 -5.09 16.81
N VAL A 297 20.98 -4.68 15.72
CA VAL A 297 22.41 -4.98 15.48
C VAL A 297 23.27 -4.22 16.50
N LEU A 298 23.00 -2.93 16.71
CA LEU A 298 23.75 -2.07 17.63
C LEU A 298 23.57 -2.42 19.12
N ASP A 299 22.40 -2.93 19.52
CA ASP A 299 22.07 -3.26 20.92
C ASP A 299 22.89 -4.45 21.45
N GLY A 300 23.25 -5.39 20.58
CA GLY A 300 23.90 -6.66 20.99
C GLY A 300 25.43 -6.70 20.86
N ARG A 301 26.06 -5.65 20.32
CA ARG A 301 27.43 -5.73 19.77
C ARG A 301 28.20 -4.42 19.97
N VAL A 302 29.53 -4.51 19.87
CA VAL A 302 30.46 -3.39 20.04
C VAL A 302 30.90 -2.85 18.67
N TRP A 303 31.06 -1.53 18.53
CA TRP A 303 31.72 -0.94 17.37
C TRP A 303 33.15 -1.47 17.24
N THR A 304 33.49 -1.97 16.07
CA THR A 304 34.83 -2.48 15.76
C THR A 304 35.41 -1.67 14.59
N PRO A 305 36.68 -1.25 14.64
CA PRO A 305 37.32 -0.64 13.48
C PRO A 305 37.47 -1.68 12.36
N VAL A 306 37.26 -1.26 11.12
CA VAL A 306 37.37 -2.11 9.94
C VAL A 306 37.88 -1.27 8.75
N ARG A 307 38.68 -1.90 7.90
CA ARG A 307 39.01 -1.36 6.58
C ARG A 307 38.09 -1.97 5.54
N VAL A 308 37.44 -1.12 4.76
CA VAL A 308 36.45 -1.51 3.76
C VAL A 308 36.70 -0.80 2.45
N ARG A 309 36.62 -1.57 1.35
CA ARG A 309 36.46 -1.02 0.01
C ARG A 309 35.00 -0.67 -0.22
N VAL A 310 34.70 0.60 -0.46
CA VAL A 310 33.30 1.09 -0.65
C VAL A 310 33.04 1.44 -2.11
N LEU A 311 32.22 0.65 -2.81
CA LEU A 311 31.87 0.89 -4.21
C LEU A 311 30.38 1.20 -4.36
N PRO A 312 29.98 2.17 -5.21
CA PRO A 312 28.59 2.28 -5.62
C PRO A 312 28.16 0.98 -6.33
N ASP A 313 26.97 0.49 -6.00
CA ASP A 313 26.39 -0.75 -6.52
C ASP A 313 25.02 -0.44 -7.15
N GLY A 314 25.07 0.08 -8.39
CA GLY A 314 23.91 0.66 -9.07
C GLY A 314 23.64 2.11 -8.64
N GLU A 315 22.45 2.63 -8.96
CA GLU A 315 22.09 4.04 -8.71
C GLU A 315 21.89 4.37 -7.23
N ASP A 316 21.50 3.38 -6.41
CA ASP A 316 20.91 3.64 -5.09
C ASP A 316 21.54 2.84 -3.95
N ARG A 317 22.73 2.24 -4.11
CA ARG A 317 23.34 1.39 -3.08
C ARG A 317 24.86 1.49 -3.07
N TYR A 318 25.43 1.12 -1.93
CA TYR A 318 26.85 0.83 -1.75
C TYR A 318 27.09 -0.66 -1.50
N SER A 319 28.24 -1.12 -1.95
CA SER A 319 28.86 -2.38 -1.55
C SER A 319 30.11 -2.09 -0.71
N PHE A 320 30.22 -2.75 0.44
CA PHE A 320 31.34 -2.67 1.35
C PHE A 320 32.05 -4.02 1.32
N THR A 321 33.28 -4.06 0.84
CA THR A 321 34.10 -5.28 0.81
C THR A 321 35.14 -5.21 1.91
N THR A 322 35.08 -6.14 2.86
CA THR A 322 36.05 -6.24 3.97
C THR A 322 37.34 -6.93 3.50
N ALA A 323 38.42 -6.77 4.27
CA ALA A 323 39.76 -7.29 3.96
C ALA A 323 39.82 -8.83 3.75
N ASP A 324 38.87 -9.56 4.31
CA ASP A 324 38.68 -11.01 4.15
C ASP A 324 37.90 -11.38 2.86
N GLY A 325 37.56 -10.39 2.03
CA GLY A 325 36.84 -10.56 0.76
C GLY A 325 35.32 -10.63 0.90
N VAL A 326 34.75 -10.49 2.10
CA VAL A 326 33.30 -10.56 2.29
C VAL A 326 32.64 -9.26 1.79
N VAL A 327 31.60 -9.42 0.96
CA VAL A 327 30.87 -8.29 0.37
C VAL A 327 29.55 -8.06 1.12
N TRP A 328 29.32 -6.80 1.50
CA TRP A 328 28.12 -6.33 2.18
C TRP A 328 27.41 -5.29 1.32
N ARG A 329 26.16 -5.52 0.98
CA ARG A 329 25.35 -4.61 0.17
C ARG A 329 24.40 -3.81 1.04
N SER A 330 24.49 -2.49 0.96
CA SER A 330 23.57 -1.57 1.65
C SER A 330 22.12 -1.80 1.20
N VAL A 331 21.17 -1.54 2.10
CA VAL A 331 19.74 -1.62 1.77
C VAL A 331 19.29 -0.41 0.91
N ARG A 332 19.99 0.74 1.03
CA ARG A 332 19.80 1.98 0.26
C ARG A 332 21.03 2.88 0.41
N TYR A 333 21.17 3.87 -0.48
CA TYR A 333 22.03 5.04 -0.35
C TYR A 333 21.86 5.66 1.03
N GLY A 334 22.94 5.63 1.81
CA GLY A 334 23.19 6.65 2.82
C GLY A 334 24.23 7.59 2.23
N ASP A 335 24.27 8.85 2.66
CA ASP A 335 25.28 9.83 2.23
C ASP A 335 26.66 9.41 2.76
N TRP A 336 27.22 8.32 2.23
CA TRP A 336 28.51 7.80 2.63
C TRP A 336 29.56 8.78 2.12
N PRO A 337 30.46 9.27 3.01
CA PRO A 337 31.46 10.24 2.60
C PRO A 337 32.33 9.68 1.47
N GLU A 338 32.59 10.52 0.48
CA GLU A 338 33.57 10.18 -0.55
C GLU A 338 34.92 9.89 0.12
N PRO A 339 35.69 8.90 -0.38
CA PRO A 339 37.00 8.60 0.20
C PRO A 339 37.86 9.85 0.18
N ASN A 340 38.57 10.12 1.28
CA ASN A 340 39.60 11.15 1.25
C ASN A 340 40.67 10.70 0.25
N ARG A 341 40.78 11.41 -0.90
CA ARG A 341 41.73 11.08 -1.98
C ARG A 341 43.14 11.60 -1.72
N GLU A 342 43.41 12.10 -0.52
CA GLU A 342 44.76 12.47 -0.11
C GLU A 342 45.62 11.21 0.02
N PRO A 343 46.73 11.09 -0.73
CA PRO A 343 47.56 9.88 -0.74
C PRO A 343 48.18 9.65 0.65
N LEU A 344 47.66 8.67 1.38
CA LEU A 344 48.27 8.17 2.61
C LEU A 344 49.33 7.13 2.23
N GLU A 345 50.61 7.48 2.40
CA GLU A 345 51.83 6.66 2.17
C GLU A 345 51.91 5.33 2.99
N ARG A 346 50.82 4.79 3.52
CA ARG A 346 50.82 3.63 4.43
C ARG A 346 49.76 2.58 4.10
N SER A 347 49.62 2.18 2.85
CA SER A 347 48.95 0.90 2.55
C SER A 347 49.89 -0.26 2.95
N GLY A 348 49.78 -0.71 4.20
CA GLY A 348 50.50 -1.87 4.75
C GLY A 348 50.14 -3.22 4.12
N TRP A 349 49.78 -3.23 2.83
CA TRP A 349 49.35 -4.40 2.07
C TRP A 349 50.47 -5.04 1.25
N GLY A 350 51.67 -4.45 1.20
CA GLY A 350 52.83 -5.09 0.56
C GLY A 350 52.61 -5.44 -0.92
N LEU A 351 51.74 -4.69 -1.62
CA LEU A 351 51.58 -4.79 -3.07
C LEU A 351 52.56 -3.81 -3.74
N PRO A 352 53.44 -4.29 -4.64
CA PRO A 352 54.36 -3.42 -5.36
C PRO A 352 53.60 -2.67 -6.46
N ASP A 353 53.75 -1.35 -6.46
CA ASP A 353 53.43 -0.44 -7.58
C ASP A 353 51.95 -0.39 -8.05
N GLU A 354 51.00 -0.03 -7.18
CA GLU A 354 49.66 0.40 -7.63
C GLU A 354 49.61 1.94 -7.81
N ASP A 355 49.15 2.39 -8.98
CA ASP A 355 48.87 3.79 -9.31
C ASP A 355 47.90 4.39 -8.28
N PRO A 356 48.12 5.60 -7.72
CA PRO A 356 47.16 6.26 -6.82
C PRO A 356 45.74 6.41 -7.41
N ALA A 357 45.59 6.41 -8.74
CA ALA A 357 44.29 6.36 -9.42
C ALA A 357 43.63 4.96 -9.36
N ASP A 358 44.42 3.92 -9.14
CA ASP A 358 44.04 2.51 -9.05
C ASP A 358 43.90 2.01 -7.60
N VAL A 359 44.14 2.84 -6.58
CA VAL A 359 43.88 2.50 -5.16
C VAL A 359 42.46 2.97 -4.78
N PRO A 360 41.39 2.17 -4.99
CA PRO A 360 40.07 2.73 -5.09
C PRO A 360 39.29 2.37 -3.80
N TYR A 361 38.91 3.40 -3.06
CA TYR A 361 37.89 3.35 -2.00
C TYR A 361 38.18 2.54 -0.73
N ASP A 362 39.44 2.26 -0.38
CA ASP A 362 39.77 1.70 0.95
C ASP A 362 39.61 2.80 2.01
N GLN A 363 38.60 2.67 2.88
CA GLN A 363 38.27 3.63 3.92
C GLN A 363 38.35 2.98 5.30
N GLU A 364 38.89 3.71 6.26
CA GLU A 364 38.72 3.36 7.67
C GLU A 364 37.28 3.67 8.08
N ALA A 365 36.60 2.64 8.60
CA ALA A 365 35.25 2.74 9.09
C ALA A 365 35.12 2.03 10.43
N CYS A 366 34.01 2.27 11.11
CA CYS A 366 33.53 1.44 12.19
C CYS A 366 32.37 0.59 11.67
N TRP A 367 32.30 -0.65 12.14
CA TRP A 367 31.14 -1.51 11.87
C TRP A 367 30.66 -2.24 13.11
N VAL A 368 29.39 -2.64 13.06
CA VAL A 368 28.78 -3.59 13.98
C VAL A 368 28.16 -4.70 13.15
N CYS A 369 28.60 -5.93 13.35
CA CYS A 369 28.18 -7.07 12.54
C CYS A 369 27.62 -8.21 13.40
N ASP A 370 26.44 -8.73 13.01
CA ASP A 370 25.81 -9.92 13.62
C ASP A 370 26.06 -11.22 12.84
N GLY A 371 26.84 -11.15 11.76
CA GLY A 371 27.16 -12.26 10.84
C GLY A 371 26.24 -12.36 9.62
N GLU A 372 25.08 -11.69 9.64
CA GLU A 372 24.13 -11.61 8.50
C GLU A 372 23.94 -10.16 8.04
N HIS A 373 23.95 -9.22 8.98
CA HIS A 373 23.85 -7.78 8.78
C HIS A 373 25.03 -7.08 9.41
N ALA A 374 25.42 -5.98 8.78
CA ALA A 374 26.37 -5.03 9.32
C ALA A 374 25.76 -3.63 9.32
N VAL A 375 26.08 -2.84 10.34
CA VAL A 375 25.87 -1.39 10.35
C VAL A 375 27.24 -0.76 10.22
N PHE A 376 27.47 -0.04 9.13
CA PHE A 376 28.68 0.72 8.88
C PHE A 376 28.49 2.18 9.27
N SER A 377 29.56 2.80 9.74
CA SER A 377 29.65 4.23 10.04
C SER A 377 31.10 4.68 9.91
N PRO A 378 31.39 5.87 9.36
CA PRO A 378 32.77 6.38 9.30
C PRO A 378 33.38 6.57 10.71
N ASP A 379 32.60 7.13 11.65
CA ASP A 379 33.09 7.60 12.95
C ASP A 379 32.21 7.18 14.14
N GLN A 380 31.41 6.12 13.97
CA GLN A 380 30.36 5.69 14.92
C GLN A 380 29.18 6.69 15.02
N GLY A 381 29.15 7.72 14.17
CA GLY A 381 28.05 8.66 13.98
C GLY A 381 27.32 8.47 12.63
N PRO A 382 26.56 9.47 12.17
CA PRO A 382 25.96 9.43 10.85
C PRO A 382 27.00 9.47 9.73
N PRO A 383 26.75 8.79 8.60
CA PRO A 383 25.59 7.95 8.33
C PRO A 383 25.70 6.56 9.00
N LEU A 384 24.57 6.04 9.52
CA LEU A 384 24.45 4.64 9.97
C LEU A 384 23.89 3.79 8.82
N VAL A 385 24.77 3.12 8.07
CA VAL A 385 24.39 2.36 6.87
C VAL A 385 24.16 0.89 7.20
N LEU A 386 22.91 0.45 7.10
CA LEU A 386 22.57 -0.98 7.20
C LEU A 386 22.92 -1.69 5.89
N ALA A 387 23.74 -2.72 5.99
CA ALA A 387 24.11 -3.60 4.89
C ALA A 387 23.84 -5.08 5.23
N ARG A 388 23.65 -5.87 4.18
CA ARG A 388 23.43 -7.31 4.23
C ARG A 388 24.53 -8.01 3.45
N ARG A 389 25.03 -9.14 3.96
CA ARG A 389 25.98 -9.98 3.23
C ARG A 389 25.37 -10.49 1.92
N VAL A 390 26.15 -10.43 0.83
CA VAL A 390 25.76 -10.94 -0.51
C VAL A 390 26.20 -12.39 -0.67
#